data_AF-A0A4Z0KBT8-F1
#
_entry.id   AF-A0A4Z0KBT8-F1
#
_cell.length_a   1.000
_cell.length_b   1.000
_cell.length_c   1.000
_cell.angle_alpha   90.00
_cell.angle_beta   90.00
_cell.angle_gamma   90.00
#
_symmetry.space_group_name_H-M   'P 1'
#
loop_
_entity.id
_entity.type
_entity.pdbx_description
1 polymer ?
#
loop_
_entity_poly.entity_id
_entity_poly.type
_entity_poly.pdbx_seq_one_letter_code
_entity_poly.pdbx_strand_id
1 'polypeptide(L)'
;SENGVAKTLPRSLRWNLIYVLLLGGMVFLFLRLPTSFLPQEDRGMFTTSIQLPSGSTQQQTLKVVEKVENYYFTHEKDNIMSVFSTVGSGPGGNGQNVARMFVRLQDWDARDPAPGSSFAIIARATKAV
;
A
#
# COMPACT_ATOMS: atom_id res chain seq x y z
N SER A 1 -38.76 48.03 -29.78
CA SER A 1 -38.57 48.06 -28.31
C SER A 1 -37.30 47.32 -27.96
N GLU A 2 -36.14 47.82 -28.37
CA GLU A 2 -34.88 47.07 -28.31
C GLU A 2 -33.76 48.01 -27.87
N ASN A 3 -33.73 48.41 -26.60
CA ASN A 3 -32.56 49.10 -26.02
C ASN A 3 -32.45 48.93 -24.50
N GLY A 4 -33.08 47.89 -23.94
CA GLY A 4 -33.01 47.58 -22.50
C GLY A 4 -32.04 46.45 -22.11
N VAL A 5 -31.58 45.65 -23.09
CA VAL A 5 -30.84 44.41 -22.82
C VAL A 5 -29.31 44.60 -22.75
N ALA A 6 -28.80 45.75 -23.22
CA ALA A 6 -27.37 46.01 -23.29
C ALA A 6 -26.72 46.43 -21.96
N LYS A 7 -27.50 46.93 -20.97
CA LYS A 7 -26.98 47.37 -19.67
C LYS A 7 -26.96 46.28 -18.58
N THR A 8 -27.58 45.13 -18.81
CA THR A 8 -27.53 43.95 -17.92
C THR A 8 -26.45 42.94 -18.32
N LEU A 9 -25.90 43.08 -19.52
CA LEU A 9 -24.88 42.21 -20.10
C LEU A 9 -23.54 42.14 -19.30
N PRO A 10 -22.96 43.23 -18.76
CA PRO A 10 -21.65 43.15 -18.10
C PRO A 10 -21.71 42.46 -16.73
N ARG A 11 -22.89 42.41 -16.08
CA ARG A 11 -23.10 41.63 -14.84
C ARG A 11 -23.22 40.14 -15.13
N SER A 12 -23.88 39.79 -16.24
CA SER A 12 -23.97 38.41 -16.73
C SER A 12 -22.59 37.87 -17.12
N LEU A 13 -21.74 38.69 -17.76
CA LEU A 13 -20.39 38.27 -18.17
C LEU A 13 -19.47 37.96 -16.98
N ARG A 14 -19.55 38.74 -15.89
CA ARG A 14 -18.82 38.47 -14.65
C ARG A 14 -19.22 37.14 -14.02
N TRP A 15 -20.52 36.84 -13.98
CA TRP A 15 -20.99 35.56 -13.46
C TRP A 15 -20.60 34.38 -14.35
N ASN A 16 -20.63 34.55 -15.67
CA ASN A 16 -20.14 33.54 -16.60
C ASN A 16 -18.63 33.28 -16.45
N LEU A 17 -17.82 34.32 -16.26
CA LEU A 17 -16.38 34.16 -16.01
C LEU A 17 -16.11 33.40 -14.71
N ILE A 18 -16.82 33.74 -13.62
CA ILE A 18 -16.70 33.03 -12.34
C ILE A 18 -17.11 31.56 -12.51
N TYR A 19 -18.20 31.30 -13.24
CA TYR A 19 -18.66 29.94 -13.52
C TYR A 19 -17.63 29.12 -14.30
N VAL A 20 -17.05 29.67 -15.36
CA VAL A 20 -15.97 29.02 -16.13
C VAL A 20 -14.74 28.77 -15.27
N LEU A 21 -14.39 29.71 -14.39
CA LEU A 21 -13.23 29.58 -13.50
C LEU A 21 -13.46 28.47 -12.45
N LEU A 22 -14.67 28.36 -11.90
CA LEU A 22 -15.05 27.26 -11.01
C LEU A 22 -15.04 25.91 -11.73
N LEU A 23 -15.57 25.83 -12.95
CA LEU A 23 -15.54 24.63 -13.77
C LEU A 23 -14.12 24.21 -14.13
N GLY A 24 -13.28 25.16 -14.54
CA GLY A 24 -11.86 24.93 -14.81
C GLY A 24 -11.11 24.44 -13.57
N GLY A 25 -11.39 25.05 -12.41
CA GLY A 25 -10.85 24.62 -11.12
C GLY A 25 -11.28 23.20 -10.74
N MET A 26 -12.55 22.87 -10.95
CA MET A 26 -13.08 21.52 -10.71
C MET A 26 -12.40 20.49 -11.62
N VAL A 27 -12.31 20.75 -12.93
CA VAL A 27 -11.65 19.83 -13.88
C VAL A 27 -10.17 19.65 -13.51
N PHE A 28 -9.47 20.74 -13.16
CA PHE A 28 -8.08 20.68 -12.75
C PHE A 28 -7.88 19.84 -11.47
N LEU A 29 -8.73 20.05 -10.46
CA LEU A 29 -8.70 19.26 -9.22
C LEU A 29 -9.04 17.79 -9.48
N PHE A 30 -10.03 17.53 -10.33
CA PHE A 30 -10.45 16.17 -10.67
C PHE A 30 -9.35 15.40 -11.42
N LEU A 31 -8.62 16.07 -12.33
CA LEU A 31 -7.47 15.50 -13.02
C LEU A 31 -6.24 15.30 -12.10
N ARG A 32 -6.14 16.08 -11.02
CA ARG A 32 -5.07 15.95 -10.01
C ARG A 32 -5.40 15.00 -8.87
N LEU A 33 -6.66 14.60 -8.71
CA LEU A 33 -7.06 13.74 -7.60
C LEU A 33 -6.52 12.33 -7.88
N PRO A 34 -5.55 11.83 -7.10
CA PRO A 34 -5.06 10.47 -7.28
C PRO A 34 -6.21 9.52 -6.98
N THR A 35 -6.67 8.81 -8.01
CA THR A 35 -7.70 7.79 -7.88
C THR A 35 -7.07 6.54 -7.27
N SER A 36 -6.98 6.50 -5.94
CA SER A 36 -6.68 5.24 -5.24
C SER A 36 -7.98 4.44 -5.12
N PHE A 37 -7.98 3.22 -5.62
CA PHE A 37 -9.19 2.37 -5.63
C PHE A 37 -9.71 2.09 -4.21
N LEU A 38 -8.80 1.98 -3.23
CA LEU A 38 -9.07 1.89 -1.79
C LEU A 38 -7.81 2.34 -1.02
N PRO A 39 -7.91 3.12 0.06
CA PRO A 39 -6.75 3.35 0.93
C PRO A 39 -6.25 2.00 1.47
N GLN A 40 -4.94 1.81 1.47
CA GLN A 40 -4.36 0.63 2.10
C GLN A 40 -4.43 0.84 3.61
N GLU A 41 -5.10 -0.08 4.30
CA GLU A 41 -5.23 -0.06 5.76
C GLU A 41 -4.37 -1.17 6.37
N ASP A 42 -3.89 -0.95 7.60
CA ASP A 42 -3.28 -2.02 8.37
C ASP A 42 -4.36 -2.98 8.85
N ARG A 43 -4.45 -4.14 8.19
CA ARG A 43 -5.41 -5.20 8.51
C ARG A 43 -4.89 -6.19 9.55
N GLY A 44 -3.77 -5.89 10.22
CA GLY A 44 -3.14 -6.77 11.18
C GLY A 44 -2.50 -8.01 10.55
N MET A 45 -2.30 -8.02 9.22
CA MET A 45 -1.64 -9.11 8.53
C MET A 45 -1.02 -8.65 7.22
N PHE A 46 0.05 -9.32 6.81
CA PHE A 46 0.67 -9.14 5.49
C PHE A 46 1.31 -10.45 5.02
N THR A 47 1.73 -10.48 3.76
CA THR A 47 2.45 -11.63 3.21
C THR A 47 3.83 -11.22 2.74
N THR A 48 4.79 -12.12 2.91
CA THR A 48 6.15 -11.98 2.41
C THR A 48 6.38 -13.08 1.37
N SER A 49 6.97 -12.74 0.23
CA SER A 49 7.35 -13.72 -0.78
C SER A 49 8.87 -13.79 -0.84
N ILE A 50 9.40 -15.01 -0.82
CA ILE A 50 10.82 -15.29 -0.88
C ILE A 50 11.09 -16.01 -2.21
N GLN A 51 12.06 -15.49 -2.95
CA GLN A 51 12.45 -16.01 -4.25
C GLN A 51 13.97 -16.07 -4.32
N LEU A 52 14.51 -17.29 -4.40
CA LEU A 52 15.93 -17.54 -4.61
C LEU A 52 16.24 -17.70 -6.11
N PRO A 53 17.52 -17.59 -6.52
CA PRO A 53 17.96 -17.87 -7.87
C PRO A 53 17.52 -19.26 -8.35
N SER A 54 17.29 -19.38 -9.67
CA SER A 54 16.99 -20.65 -10.31
C SER A 54 18.10 -21.68 -10.04
N GLY A 55 17.72 -22.90 -9.68
CA GLY A 55 18.65 -23.97 -9.30
C GLY A 55 18.90 -24.11 -7.80
N SER A 56 18.34 -23.22 -6.97
CA SER A 56 18.40 -23.35 -5.51
C SER A 56 17.54 -24.53 -5.03
N THR A 57 18.05 -25.28 -4.05
CA THR A 57 17.33 -26.43 -3.48
C THR A 57 16.30 -25.97 -2.45
N GLN A 58 15.32 -26.84 -2.17
CA GLN A 58 14.32 -26.57 -1.13
C GLN A 58 14.95 -26.31 0.24
N GLN A 59 16.06 -26.99 0.57
CA GLN A 59 16.79 -26.77 1.82
C GLN A 59 17.43 -25.38 1.90
N GLN A 60 17.94 -24.84 0.79
CA GLN A 60 18.48 -23.49 0.76
C GLN A 60 17.38 -22.45 0.95
N THR A 61 16.23 -22.65 0.32
CA THR A 61 15.05 -21.81 0.51
C THR A 61 14.56 -21.87 1.96
N LEU A 62 14.50 -23.07 2.55
CA LEU A 62 14.11 -23.25 3.95
C LEU A 62 15.03 -22.48 4.91
N LYS A 63 16.36 -22.52 4.70
CA LYS A 63 17.30 -21.73 5.52
C LYS A 63 17.05 -20.22 5.43
N VAL A 64 16.68 -19.72 4.26
CA VAL A 64 16.33 -18.30 4.10
C VAL A 64 15.01 -17.99 4.81
N VAL A 65 14.02 -18.87 4.70
CA VAL A 65 12.74 -18.74 5.42
C VAL A 65 12.98 -18.70 6.93
N GLU A 66 13.75 -19.64 7.48
CA GLU A 66 14.12 -19.68 8.90
C GLU A 66 14.83 -18.40 9.34
N LYS A 67 15.71 -17.83 8.50
CA LYS A 67 16.39 -16.56 8.79
C LYS A 67 15.39 -15.40 8.87
N VAL A 68 14.42 -15.34 7.96
CA VAL A 68 13.39 -14.29 7.93
C VAL A 68 12.40 -14.47 9.10
N GLU A 69 12.02 -15.70 9.43
CA GLU A 69 11.23 -16.02 10.64
C GLU A 69 11.96 -15.55 11.90
N ASN A 70 13.24 -15.87 12.02
CA ASN A 70 14.05 -15.45 13.15
C ASN A 70 14.14 -13.91 13.24
N TYR A 71 14.30 -13.20 12.12
CA TYR A 71 14.23 -11.73 12.10
C TYR A 71 12.92 -11.21 12.70
N TYR A 72 11.78 -11.77 12.28
CA TYR A 72 10.47 -11.40 12.81
C TYR A 72 10.35 -11.66 14.31
N PHE A 73 10.79 -12.82 14.80
CA PHE A 73 10.70 -13.16 16.23
C PHE A 73 11.74 -12.46 17.12
N THR A 74 12.77 -11.84 16.55
CA THR A 74 13.82 -11.15 17.33
C THR A 74 13.69 -9.63 17.28
N HIS A 75 13.48 -9.07 16.09
CA HIS A 75 13.46 -7.62 15.85
C HIS A 75 12.05 -7.04 15.87
N GLU A 76 11.03 -7.86 15.60
CA GLU A 76 9.62 -7.43 15.49
C GLU A 76 8.71 -8.20 16.47
N LYS A 77 9.30 -8.79 17.51
CA LYS A 77 8.62 -9.67 18.48
C LYS A 77 7.38 -9.05 19.12
N ASP A 78 7.43 -7.74 19.37
CA ASP A 78 6.34 -7.01 20.05
C ASP A 78 5.19 -6.68 19.08
N ASN A 79 5.46 -6.75 17.77
CA ASN A 79 4.49 -6.46 16.72
C ASN A 79 3.86 -7.72 16.11
N ILE A 80 4.52 -8.88 16.19
CA ILE A 80 4.14 -10.10 15.47
C ILE A 80 3.50 -11.12 16.40
N MET A 81 2.31 -11.56 16.03
CA MET A 81 1.56 -12.60 16.75
C MET A 81 1.94 -14.00 16.27
N SER A 82 2.02 -14.19 14.95
CA SER A 82 2.34 -15.50 14.36
C SER A 82 2.88 -15.37 12.94
N VAL A 83 3.78 -16.28 12.58
CA VAL A 83 4.30 -16.41 11.21
C VAL A 83 4.00 -17.82 10.72
N PHE A 84 3.41 -17.93 9.54
CA PHE A 84 3.16 -19.21 8.87
C PHE A 84 3.82 -19.21 7.49
N SER A 85 4.69 -20.18 7.23
CA SER A 85 5.50 -20.23 6.00
C SER A 85 5.18 -21.47 5.18
N THR A 86 5.20 -21.34 3.86
CA THR A 86 5.04 -22.43 2.90
C THR A 86 6.20 -22.39 1.93
N VAL A 87 7.01 -23.46 1.92
CA VAL A 87 8.15 -23.62 1.01
C VAL A 87 7.73 -24.47 -0.19
N GLY A 88 8.14 -24.08 -1.40
CA GLY A 88 7.78 -24.79 -2.62
C GLY A 88 6.61 -24.18 -3.38
N SER A 89 5.87 -23.24 -2.78
CA SER A 89 4.76 -22.52 -3.40
C SER A 89 4.98 -21.01 -3.32
N GLY A 90 4.88 -20.30 -4.44
CA GLY A 90 5.03 -18.85 -4.54
C GLY A 90 3.92 -18.20 -5.35
N PRO A 91 3.84 -16.86 -5.36
CA PRO A 91 2.81 -16.11 -6.10
C PRO A 91 2.73 -16.41 -7.60
N GLY A 92 3.82 -16.87 -8.20
CA GLY A 92 3.93 -17.15 -9.64
C GLY A 92 4.05 -18.64 -10.01
N GLY A 93 3.94 -19.56 -9.05
CA GLY A 93 4.06 -21.01 -9.32
C GLY A 93 4.74 -21.80 -8.20
N ASN A 94 4.87 -23.11 -8.41
CA ASN A 94 5.58 -24.01 -7.50
C ASN A 94 7.03 -24.20 -7.94
N GLY A 95 7.97 -24.21 -6.99
CA GLY A 95 9.40 -24.33 -7.28
C GLY A 95 10.22 -24.47 -6.01
N GLN A 96 11.32 -25.22 -6.07
CA GLN A 96 12.17 -25.43 -4.89
C GLN A 96 12.82 -24.14 -4.37
N ASN A 97 12.93 -23.12 -5.23
CA ASN A 97 13.54 -21.83 -4.94
C ASN A 97 12.52 -20.76 -4.48
N VAL A 98 11.27 -21.13 -4.19
CA VAL A 98 10.22 -20.17 -3.78
C VAL A 98 9.62 -20.51 -2.43
N ALA A 99 9.23 -19.48 -1.68
CA ALA A 99 8.43 -19.61 -0.48
C ALA A 99 7.50 -18.41 -0.29
N ARG A 100 6.42 -18.63 0.47
CA ARG A 100 5.50 -17.59 0.89
C ARG A 100 5.32 -17.65 2.40
N MET A 101 5.32 -16.50 3.05
CA MET A 101 5.07 -16.35 4.47
C MET A 101 3.83 -15.49 4.68
N PHE A 102 3.01 -15.88 5.64
CA PHE A 102 1.85 -15.16 6.12
C PHE A 102 2.17 -14.69 7.53
N VAL A 103 2.25 -13.38 7.70
CA VAL A 103 2.60 -12.75 8.99
C VAL A 103 1.35 -12.11 9.55
N ARG A 104 0.97 -12.54 10.75
CA ARG A 104 -0.10 -11.93 11.52
C ARG A 104 0.50 -11.05 12.60
N LEU A 105 0.03 -9.82 12.66
CA LEU A 105 0.44 -8.82 13.64
C LEU A 105 -0.42 -8.95 14.90
N GLN A 106 0.09 -8.40 15.99
CA GLN A 106 -0.68 -8.20 17.21
C GLN A 106 -1.86 -7.26 16.97
N ASP A 107 -2.79 -7.23 17.91
CA ASP A 107 -3.90 -6.28 17.88
C ASP A 107 -3.36 -4.85 17.79
N TRP A 108 -4.12 -3.98 17.11
CA TRP A 108 -3.69 -2.60 16.86
C TRP A 108 -3.37 -1.85 18.15
N ASP A 109 -4.16 -2.07 19.19
CA ASP A 109 -4.00 -1.42 20.51
C ASP A 109 -2.74 -1.89 21.27
N ALA A 110 -2.16 -3.04 20.89
CA ALA A 110 -0.95 -3.59 21.47
C ALA A 110 0.33 -3.15 20.73
N ARG A 111 0.19 -2.36 19.65
CA ARG A 111 1.29 -1.91 18.80
C ARG A 111 1.41 -0.40 18.84
N ASP A 112 2.63 0.10 18.65
CA ASP A 112 2.83 1.54 18.48
C ASP A 112 2.27 1.98 17.10
N PRO A 113 1.35 2.96 17.03
CA PRO A 113 0.63 3.32 15.79
C PRO A 113 1.53 3.67 14.61
N ALA A 114 2.73 4.22 14.86
CA ALA A 114 3.65 4.64 13.80
C ALA A 114 4.63 3.51 13.39
N PRO A 115 5.56 3.06 14.24
CA PRO A 115 6.52 2.02 13.89
C PRO A 115 5.94 0.60 13.90
N GLY A 116 4.82 0.35 14.58
CA GLY A 116 4.14 -0.95 14.66
C GLY A 116 3.10 -1.17 13.56
N SER A 117 2.91 -0.19 12.67
CA SER A 117 2.07 -0.38 11.47
C SER A 117 2.68 -1.43 10.54
N SER A 118 1.84 -2.20 9.86
CA SER A 118 2.24 -3.20 8.87
C SER A 118 3.16 -2.60 7.80
N PHE A 119 2.86 -1.39 7.33
CA PHE A 119 3.69 -0.67 6.36
C PHE A 119 5.11 -0.41 6.87
N ALA A 120 5.25 0.03 8.13
CA ALA A 120 6.55 0.31 8.72
C ALA A 120 7.35 -0.98 8.93
N ILE A 121 6.70 -2.06 9.38
CA ILE A 121 7.31 -3.38 9.56
C ILE A 121 7.79 -3.93 8.21
N ILE A 122 6.93 -3.88 7.17
CA ILE A 122 7.29 -4.30 5.82
C ILE A 122 8.50 -3.50 5.32
N ALA A 123 8.49 -2.17 5.48
CA ALA A 123 9.59 -1.32 5.03
C ALA A 123 10.93 -1.65 5.73
N ARG A 124 10.91 -2.05 7.01
CA ARG A 124 12.10 -2.51 7.73
C ARG A 124 12.54 -3.90 7.27
N ALA A 125 11.61 -4.84 7.17
CA ALA A 125 11.88 -6.20 6.72
C ALA A 125 12.47 -6.22 5.30
N THR A 126 11.95 -5.42 4.36
CA THR A 126 12.49 -5.31 3.00
C THR A 126 13.89 -4.70 2.95
N LYS A 127 14.29 -3.89 3.93
CA LYS A 127 15.65 -3.33 4.00
C LYS A 127 16.65 -4.27 4.66
N ALA A 128 16.18 -5.17 5.53
CA ALA A 128 17.02 -6.07 6.31
C ALA A 128 17.39 -7.38 5.59
N VAL A 129 16.63 -7.73 4.54
CA VAL A 129 16.74 -8.98 3.78
C VAL A 129 17.27 -8.71 2.38
#